data_AF-A0A970PCU3-F1
#
_entry.id   AF-A0A970PCU3-F1
#
_cell.length_a   1.000
_cell.length_b   1.000
_cell.length_c   1.000
_cell.angle_alpha   90.00
_cell.angle_beta   90.00
_cell.angle_gamma   90.00
#
_symmetry.space_group_name_H-M   'P 1'
#
loop_
_entity.id
_entity.type
_entity.pdbx_description
1 polymer ?
#
loop_
_entity_poly.entity_id
_entity_poly.type
_entity_poly.pdbx_seq_one_letter_code
_entity_poly.pdbx_strand_id
1 'polypeptide(L)'
;MKRIALLVTAMLLVTSVAFAEVNYHLYWNGTTNDFGSVQQGDTAELWVWLNADAGENVAGARYDVELPMEGWDLTSREYGTYGWFEEDGFWDLSVPGPSATPITINNGTWLGGDANTPDFAFNTIRNPFGDTVTGWALCEVFELTVPSDTPLGAYTIDLDNTFAYGLTGGQFESTGNDLDLAVTPEPASALLLLAGFGIVGIRRRMKA
;
A
#
# COMPACT_ATOMS: atom_id res chain seq x y z
N MET A 1 -6.70 -48.75 -56.25
CA MET A 1 -7.64 -48.03 -55.36
C MET A 1 -6.90 -47.62 -54.09
N LYS A 2 -6.46 -46.35 -54.00
CA LYS A 2 -5.73 -45.82 -52.83
C LYS A 2 -6.74 -45.22 -51.85
N ARG A 3 -6.73 -45.68 -50.59
CA ARG A 3 -7.50 -45.10 -49.49
C ARG A 3 -6.73 -43.88 -48.98
N ILE A 4 -7.31 -42.69 -49.14
CA ILE A 4 -6.82 -41.45 -48.52
C ILE A 4 -7.55 -41.32 -47.19
N ALA A 5 -6.84 -41.55 -46.09
CA ALA A 5 -7.34 -41.24 -44.75
C ALA A 5 -7.10 -39.75 -44.50
N LEU A 6 -8.19 -38.99 -44.38
CA LEU A 6 -8.16 -37.59 -43.97
C LEU A 6 -8.02 -37.57 -42.44
N LEU A 7 -6.85 -37.22 -41.93
CA LEU A 7 -6.66 -36.89 -40.52
C LEU A 7 -7.26 -35.50 -40.28
N VAL A 8 -8.33 -35.42 -39.50
CA VAL A 8 -8.84 -34.16 -38.96
C VAL A 8 -8.19 -33.96 -37.60
N THR A 9 -7.14 -33.15 -37.54
CA THR A 9 -6.56 -32.69 -36.27
C THR A 9 -7.49 -31.63 -35.69
N ALA A 10 -8.27 -31.97 -34.68
CA ALA A 10 -9.01 -31.00 -33.88
C ALA A 10 -7.99 -30.22 -33.03
N MET A 11 -7.65 -29.02 -33.48
CA MET A 11 -6.87 -28.06 -32.70
C MET A 11 -7.81 -27.47 -31.64
N LEU A 12 -7.72 -27.99 -30.41
CA LEU A 12 -8.43 -27.45 -29.26
C LEU A 12 -7.81 -26.09 -28.95
N LEU A 13 -8.48 -25.01 -29.36
CA LEU A 13 -8.13 -23.65 -28.97
C LEU A 13 -8.53 -23.52 -27.49
N VAL A 14 -7.57 -23.73 -26.58
CA VAL A 14 -7.71 -23.30 -25.20
C VAL A 14 -7.60 -21.78 -25.25
N THR A 15 -8.72 -21.08 -25.44
CA THR A 15 -8.78 -19.66 -25.15
C THR A 15 -8.57 -19.55 -23.64
N SER A 16 -7.41 -19.08 -23.22
CA SER A 16 -7.22 -18.59 -21.86
C SER A 16 -8.35 -17.60 -21.61
N VAL A 17 -9.27 -17.94 -20.72
CA VAL A 17 -10.18 -16.94 -20.17
C VAL A 17 -9.24 -16.02 -19.40
N ALA A 18 -8.94 -14.85 -19.97
CA ALA A 18 -8.24 -13.82 -19.22
C ALA A 18 -9.24 -13.41 -18.14
N PHE A 19 -9.02 -13.88 -16.92
CA PHE A 19 -9.68 -13.29 -15.77
C PHE A 19 -9.18 -11.85 -15.70
N ALA A 20 -10.11 -10.93 -15.57
CA ALA A 20 -9.79 -9.55 -15.32
C ALA A 20 -9.11 -9.46 -13.95
N GLU A 21 -7.87 -9.01 -13.94
CA GLU A 21 -7.07 -8.84 -12.72
C GLU A 21 -7.34 -7.46 -12.11
N VAL A 22 -7.59 -7.44 -10.80
CA VAL A 22 -7.73 -6.21 -10.02
C VAL A 22 -6.41 -5.92 -9.32
N ASN A 23 -5.83 -4.75 -9.57
CA ASN A 23 -4.52 -4.39 -9.02
C ASN A 23 -4.67 -3.37 -7.90
N TYR A 24 -3.97 -3.57 -6.80
CA TYR A 24 -3.80 -2.57 -5.75
C TYR A 24 -2.44 -1.88 -5.92
N HIS A 25 -2.40 -0.58 -5.70
CA HIS A 25 -1.22 0.24 -5.87
C HIS A 25 -1.01 1.11 -4.66
N LEU A 26 0.15 0.97 -4.01
CA LEU A 26 0.59 1.87 -2.96
C LEU A 26 1.40 3.02 -3.57
N TYR A 27 0.96 4.26 -3.34
CA TYR A 27 1.58 5.45 -3.90
C TYR A 27 1.97 6.49 -2.85
N TRP A 28 3.02 7.24 -3.18
CA TRP A 28 3.54 8.33 -2.36
C TRP A 28 2.69 9.60 -2.50
N ASN A 29 2.17 10.14 -1.38
CA ASN A 29 1.73 11.53 -1.21
C ASN A 29 0.87 12.08 -2.37
N GLY A 30 -0.24 11.40 -2.69
CA GLY A 30 -1.17 11.81 -3.75
C GLY A 30 -0.60 11.77 -5.17
N THR A 31 0.57 11.16 -5.38
CA THR A 31 1.17 10.93 -6.69
C THR A 31 0.80 9.54 -7.23
N THR A 32 1.39 9.16 -8.38
CA THR A 32 1.34 7.79 -8.92
C THR A 32 2.74 7.15 -8.89
N ASN A 33 3.62 7.64 -8.03
CA ASN A 33 4.94 7.06 -7.86
C ASN A 33 4.88 5.98 -6.78
N ASP A 34 5.38 4.80 -7.12
CA ASP A 34 5.64 3.64 -6.27
C ASP A 34 6.98 3.77 -5.51
N PHE A 35 7.54 4.98 -5.49
CA PHE A 35 8.75 5.30 -4.72
C PHE A 35 8.65 6.68 -4.08
N GLY A 36 9.30 6.83 -2.92
CA GLY A 36 9.29 8.07 -2.15
C GLY A 36 10.54 8.27 -1.31
N SER A 37 10.62 9.41 -0.64
CA SER A 37 11.65 9.65 0.38
C SER A 37 11.05 10.41 1.55
N VAL A 38 11.35 9.95 2.77
CA VAL A 38 10.93 10.56 4.02
C VAL A 38 12.16 10.83 4.89
N GLN A 39 12.11 11.86 5.71
CA GLN A 39 13.16 12.15 6.66
C GLN A 39 12.95 11.34 7.94
N GLN A 40 14.04 10.98 8.60
CA GLN A 40 14.00 10.54 9.99
C GLN A 40 13.18 11.53 10.83
N GLY A 41 12.24 11.04 11.64
CA GLY A 41 11.39 11.86 12.51
C GLY A 41 10.20 12.54 11.81
N ASP A 42 10.00 12.32 10.51
CA ASP A 42 8.92 12.92 9.73
C ASP A 42 7.81 11.91 9.39
N THR A 43 6.72 12.40 8.81
CA THR A 43 5.56 11.60 8.42
C THR A 43 5.50 11.40 6.91
N ALA A 44 5.18 10.17 6.49
CA ALA A 44 4.91 9.76 5.13
C ALA A 44 3.40 9.57 4.92
N GLU A 45 2.81 10.33 4.00
CA GLU A 45 1.43 10.12 3.54
C GLU A 45 1.43 9.14 2.36
N LEU A 46 0.64 8.08 2.46
CA LEU A 46 0.60 6.97 1.51
C LEU A 46 -0.84 6.69 1.07
N TRP A 47 -1.01 6.39 -0.21
CA TRP A 47 -2.32 6.26 -0.86
C TRP A 47 -2.44 4.88 -1.48
N VAL A 48 -3.49 4.14 -1.13
CA VAL A 48 -3.80 2.86 -1.78
C VAL A 48 -4.89 3.07 -2.81
N TRP A 49 -4.58 2.77 -4.06
CA TRP A 49 -5.52 2.78 -5.18
C TRP A 49 -5.82 1.39 -5.65
N LEU A 50 -7.08 1.12 -5.94
CA LEU A 50 -7.52 -0.05 -6.68
C LEU A 50 -7.69 0.29 -8.15
N ASN A 51 -7.25 -0.62 -9.02
CA ASN A 51 -7.48 -0.57 -10.45
C ASN A 51 -8.27 -1.80 -10.92
N ALA A 52 -9.52 -1.57 -11.35
CA ALA A 52 -10.40 -2.55 -12.00
C ALA A 52 -10.54 -2.31 -13.52
N ASP A 53 -9.45 -1.94 -14.21
CA ASP A 53 -9.44 -1.50 -15.62
C ASP A 53 -9.87 -2.58 -16.62
N ALA A 54 -9.88 -3.86 -16.24
CA ALA A 54 -10.40 -4.93 -17.09
C ALA A 54 -11.95 -5.01 -17.14
N GLY A 55 -12.64 -4.00 -16.59
CA GLY A 55 -14.08 -3.82 -16.69
C GLY A 55 -14.87 -4.52 -15.58
N GLU A 56 -14.20 -4.93 -14.51
CA GLU A 56 -14.84 -5.60 -13.39
C GLU A 56 -15.60 -4.63 -12.52
N ASN A 57 -16.76 -5.07 -12.06
CA ASN A 57 -17.58 -4.33 -11.12
C ASN A 57 -17.17 -4.74 -9.71
N VAL A 58 -16.14 -4.08 -9.17
CA VAL A 58 -15.65 -4.37 -7.83
C VAL A 58 -16.55 -3.72 -6.78
N ALA A 59 -17.08 -4.55 -5.91
CA ALA A 59 -17.95 -4.17 -4.80
C ALA A 59 -17.28 -4.38 -3.43
N GLY A 60 -16.13 -5.06 -3.37
CA GLY A 60 -15.37 -5.25 -2.14
C GLY A 60 -13.88 -5.37 -2.40
N ALA A 61 -13.10 -4.92 -1.43
CA ALA A 61 -11.65 -4.86 -1.51
C ALA A 61 -11.02 -5.27 -0.18
N ARG A 62 -9.96 -6.06 -0.27
CA ARG A 62 -9.13 -6.44 0.85
C ARG A 62 -7.66 -6.42 0.45
N TYR A 63 -6.82 -5.96 1.36
CA TYR A 63 -5.38 -6.11 1.31
C TYR A 63 -4.83 -5.95 2.72
N ASP A 64 -3.68 -6.56 2.93
CA ASP A 64 -2.90 -6.49 4.14
C ASP A 64 -1.70 -5.55 3.87
N VAL A 65 -1.31 -4.74 4.85
CA VAL A 65 -0.15 -3.86 4.76
C VAL A 65 0.92 -4.37 5.71
N GLU A 66 2.14 -4.52 5.18
CA GLU A 66 3.31 -4.94 5.95
C GLU A 66 4.35 -3.83 5.97
N LEU A 67 4.76 -3.43 7.18
CA LEU A 67 5.76 -2.42 7.37
C LEU A 67 7.17 -3.03 7.35
N PRO A 68 8.15 -2.29 6.81
CA PRO A 68 9.51 -2.78 6.64
C PRO A 68 10.23 -3.11 7.95
N MET A 69 9.82 -2.50 9.06
CA MET A 69 10.45 -2.69 10.37
C MET A 69 9.56 -2.23 11.53
N GLU A 70 9.93 -2.67 12.73
CA GLU A 70 9.33 -2.22 13.99
C GLU A 70 9.55 -0.72 14.27
N GLY A 71 8.66 -0.15 15.10
CA GLY A 71 8.79 1.20 15.66
C GLY A 71 8.16 2.31 14.83
N TRP A 72 7.72 2.04 13.61
CA TRP A 72 6.99 3.02 12.81
C TRP A 72 5.56 3.17 13.32
N ASP A 73 5.04 4.40 13.32
CA ASP A 73 3.72 4.71 13.90
C ASP A 73 2.69 4.96 12.80
N LEU A 74 1.57 4.24 12.84
CA LEU A 74 0.40 4.53 12.02
C LEU A 74 -0.43 5.63 12.71
N THR A 75 -0.29 6.86 12.22
CA THR A 75 -0.80 8.05 12.90
C THR A 75 -2.21 8.44 12.45
N SER A 76 -2.52 8.28 11.17
CA SER A 76 -3.84 8.55 10.62
C SER A 76 -4.20 7.57 9.51
N ARG A 77 -5.52 7.40 9.31
CA ARG A 77 -6.12 6.67 8.19
C ARG A 77 -7.40 7.39 7.79
N GLU A 78 -7.55 7.63 6.50
CA GLU A 78 -8.74 8.17 5.88
C GLU A 78 -9.18 7.23 4.76
N TYR A 79 -10.42 6.74 4.82
CA TYR A 79 -10.94 5.88 3.77
C TYR A 79 -11.46 6.74 2.62
N GLY A 80 -11.19 6.29 1.39
CA GLY A 80 -11.49 7.04 0.18
C GLY A 80 -12.95 7.47 0.08
N THR A 81 -13.18 8.66 -0.46
CA THR A 81 -14.48 9.36 -0.53
C THR A 81 -15.54 8.66 -1.39
N TYR A 82 -15.21 7.53 -2.03
CA TYR A 82 -16.07 6.78 -2.95
C TYR A 82 -17.01 5.77 -2.26
N GLY A 83 -17.20 5.89 -0.95
CA GLY A 83 -18.23 5.14 -0.26
C GLY A 83 -17.86 3.69 0.03
N TRP A 84 -16.63 3.48 0.52
CA TRP A 84 -16.33 2.26 1.28
C TRP A 84 -17.11 2.34 2.60
N PHE A 85 -18.02 1.40 2.82
CA PHE A 85 -18.96 1.40 3.94
C PHE A 85 -19.02 0.02 4.59
N GLU A 86 -19.35 -0.02 5.88
CA GLU A 86 -19.83 -1.20 6.57
C GLU A 86 -21.26 -0.93 7.07
N GLU A 87 -22.28 -1.57 6.49
CA GLU A 87 -23.61 -1.58 7.13
C GLU A 87 -24.54 -2.69 6.57
N ASP A 88 -24.14 -3.97 6.61
CA ASP A 88 -25.13 -5.03 6.33
C ASP A 88 -25.05 -6.32 7.16
N GLY A 89 -24.00 -6.52 7.97
CA GLY A 89 -23.93 -7.64 8.92
C GLY A 89 -23.91 -9.04 8.27
N PHE A 90 -23.69 -9.15 6.95
CA PHE A 90 -23.56 -10.42 6.25
C PHE A 90 -22.12 -10.91 6.10
N TRP A 91 -21.15 -10.01 6.18
CA TRP A 91 -19.73 -10.27 5.99
C TRP A 91 -18.95 -9.73 7.19
N ASP A 92 -19.01 -10.49 8.29
CA ASP A 92 -18.39 -10.18 9.58
C ASP A 92 -16.85 -10.12 9.48
N LEU A 93 -16.30 -8.97 9.07
CA LEU A 93 -15.01 -8.35 9.44
C LEU A 93 -14.73 -7.12 8.52
N SER A 94 -15.74 -6.31 8.17
CA SER A 94 -15.65 -5.32 7.08
C SER A 94 -15.96 -3.86 7.43
N VAL A 95 -15.94 -3.45 8.70
CA VAL A 95 -15.18 -2.24 9.04
C VAL A 95 -13.71 -2.64 8.89
N PRO A 96 -12.82 -1.82 8.31
CA PRO A 96 -11.46 -1.78 8.84
C PRO A 96 -11.61 -1.37 10.32
N GLY A 97 -11.84 -2.38 11.19
CA GLY A 97 -12.21 -2.19 12.59
C GLY A 97 -11.31 -1.10 13.12
N PRO A 98 -11.85 -0.01 13.73
CA PRO A 98 -11.10 1.22 13.96
C PRO A 98 -9.75 0.80 14.47
N SER A 99 -8.72 0.90 13.61
CA SER A 99 -7.49 0.16 13.86
C SER A 99 -6.75 1.02 14.84
N ALA A 100 -7.22 1.02 16.10
CA ALA A 100 -6.88 1.85 17.23
C ALA A 100 -6.02 3.07 16.87
N THR A 101 -6.39 3.91 15.88
CA THR A 101 -5.49 4.94 15.40
C THR A 101 -5.46 6.04 16.44
N PRO A 102 -4.28 6.38 17.01
CA PRO A 102 -2.94 5.95 16.60
C PRO A 102 -2.53 4.53 17.06
N ILE A 103 -2.10 3.66 16.13
CA ILE A 103 -1.42 2.40 16.46
C ILE A 103 0.08 2.64 16.36
N THR A 104 0.78 2.46 17.47
CA THR A 104 2.21 2.21 17.43
C THR A 104 2.44 0.76 17.07
N ILE A 105 3.20 0.51 16.00
CA ILE A 105 3.68 -0.83 15.67
C ILE A 105 4.76 -1.17 16.68
N ASN A 106 4.35 -1.76 17.80
CA ASN A 106 5.20 -1.98 18.96
C ASN A 106 6.14 -3.18 18.73
N ASN A 107 7.34 -3.11 19.29
CA ASN A 107 8.40 -4.14 19.35
C ASN A 107 7.98 -5.57 19.79
N GLY A 108 6.74 -5.78 20.23
CA GLY A 108 6.22 -7.06 20.71
C GLY A 108 5.12 -7.68 19.86
N THR A 109 4.59 -6.93 18.88
CA THR A 109 3.55 -7.40 17.95
C THR A 109 4.05 -7.51 16.52
N TRP A 110 5.20 -6.90 16.20
CA TRP A 110 5.86 -7.08 14.92
C TRP A 110 6.42 -8.50 14.83
N LEU A 111 5.87 -9.28 13.91
CA LEU A 111 6.31 -10.65 13.62
C LEU A 111 7.22 -10.71 12.37
N GLY A 112 7.64 -9.54 11.86
CA GLY A 112 8.26 -9.41 10.54
C GLY A 112 7.20 -9.35 9.44
N GLY A 113 7.63 -9.34 8.17
CA GLY A 113 6.75 -9.52 7.01
C GLY A 113 6.19 -10.95 6.91
N ASP A 114 5.51 -11.39 7.97
CA ASP A 114 4.74 -12.63 7.98
C ASP A 114 3.35 -12.33 7.43
N ALA A 115 3.13 -12.78 6.19
CA ALA A 115 1.86 -12.70 5.47
C ALA A 115 0.62 -13.25 6.21
N ASN A 116 0.80 -13.97 7.32
CA ASN A 116 -0.31 -14.45 8.15
C ASN A 116 -0.68 -13.49 9.29
N THR A 117 0.15 -12.49 9.57
CA THR A 117 -0.03 -11.52 10.66
C THR A 117 0.37 -10.12 10.21
N PRO A 118 -0.48 -9.46 9.42
CA PRO A 118 -0.17 -8.15 8.89
C PRO A 118 -0.16 -7.09 9.98
N ASP A 119 0.60 -6.02 9.73
CA ASP A 119 0.69 -4.88 10.65
C ASP A 119 -0.65 -4.15 10.77
N PHE A 120 -1.34 -3.99 9.65
CA PHE A 120 -2.76 -3.66 9.60
C PHE A 120 -3.39 -4.14 8.30
N ALA A 121 -4.72 -4.16 8.25
CA ALA A 121 -5.45 -4.59 7.06
C ALA A 121 -6.53 -3.57 6.66
N PHE A 122 -6.89 -3.64 5.39
CA PHE A 122 -8.08 -3.04 4.82
C PHE A 122 -8.96 -4.18 4.32
N ASN A 123 -10.23 -4.20 4.72
CA ASN A 123 -11.21 -5.17 4.25
C ASN A 123 -12.57 -4.49 4.31
N THR A 124 -13.15 -4.14 3.17
CA THR A 124 -14.38 -3.35 3.14
C THR A 124 -15.16 -3.55 1.83
N ILE A 125 -16.43 -3.18 1.87
CA ILE A 125 -17.35 -3.21 0.74
C ILE A 125 -17.74 -1.80 0.33
N ARG A 126 -18.16 -1.65 -0.92
CA ARG A 126 -18.68 -0.40 -1.46
C ARG A 126 -20.20 -0.43 -1.37
N ASN A 127 -20.74 0.50 -0.58
CA ASN A 127 -22.16 0.85 -0.38
C ASN A 127 -23.24 -0.28 -0.55
N PRO A 128 -24.08 -0.58 0.47
CA PRO A 128 -25.13 -1.61 0.37
C PRO A 128 -26.21 -1.38 -0.71
N PHE A 129 -26.23 -0.25 -1.42
CA PHE A 129 -27.18 0.03 -2.51
C PHE A 129 -26.68 -0.34 -3.93
N GLY A 130 -25.59 -1.11 -4.06
CA GLY A 130 -25.13 -1.67 -5.33
C GLY A 130 -24.20 -0.77 -6.14
N ASP A 131 -23.33 -0.01 -5.45
CA ASP A 131 -22.27 0.76 -6.11
C ASP A 131 -21.06 -0.15 -6.38
N THR A 132 -20.44 0.01 -7.55
CA THR A 132 -19.29 -0.80 -7.99
C THR A 132 -18.25 0.08 -8.65
N VAL A 133 -16.97 -0.20 -8.40
CA VAL A 133 -15.87 0.48 -9.08
C VAL A 133 -15.61 -0.24 -10.40
N THR A 134 -15.43 0.54 -11.46
CA THR A 134 -14.77 0.12 -12.70
C THR A 134 -13.61 1.08 -12.95
N GLY A 135 -12.40 0.56 -13.22
CA GLY A 135 -11.19 1.37 -13.32
C GLY A 135 -10.62 1.80 -11.97
N TRP A 136 -10.03 3.00 -11.92
CA TRP A 136 -9.29 3.49 -10.75
C TRP A 136 -10.19 4.05 -9.64
N ALA A 137 -9.96 3.61 -8.39
CA ALA A 137 -10.58 4.19 -7.20
C ALA A 137 -9.61 4.24 -6.02
N LEU A 138 -9.68 5.33 -5.26
CA LEU A 138 -8.97 5.46 -3.99
C LEU A 138 -9.63 4.57 -2.91
N CYS A 139 -8.84 3.68 -2.31
CA CYS A 139 -9.26 2.83 -1.21
C CYS A 139 -9.04 3.52 0.14
N GLU A 140 -7.80 3.91 0.41
CA GLU A 140 -7.43 4.58 1.66
C GLU A 140 -6.24 5.51 1.47
N VAL A 141 -6.11 6.46 2.39
CA VAL A 141 -4.93 7.28 2.63
C VAL A 141 -4.51 7.03 4.07
N PHE A 142 -3.23 6.80 4.31
CA PHE A 142 -2.72 6.62 5.67
C PHE A 142 -1.38 7.32 5.87
N GLU A 143 -1.09 7.67 7.12
CA GLU A 143 0.14 8.37 7.49
C GLU A 143 1.00 7.52 8.42
N LEU A 144 2.26 7.30 8.02
CA LEU A 144 3.28 6.63 8.82
C LEU A 144 4.31 7.63 9.33
N THR A 145 4.53 7.70 10.64
CA THR A 145 5.66 8.44 11.21
C THR A 145 6.88 7.54 11.30
N VAL A 146 7.99 8.01 10.72
CA VAL A 146 9.28 7.33 10.75
C VAL A 146 10.07 7.79 11.99
N PRO A 147 10.50 6.88 12.88
CA PRO A 147 11.32 7.24 14.03
C PRO A 147 12.61 7.96 13.66
N SER A 148 13.04 8.93 14.48
CA SER A 148 14.25 9.72 14.23
C SER A 148 15.55 8.91 14.29
N ASP A 149 15.51 7.72 14.89
CA ASP A 149 16.61 6.76 14.97
C ASP A 149 16.54 5.64 13.92
N THR A 150 15.54 5.65 13.04
CA THR A 150 15.43 4.67 11.94
C THR A 150 16.68 4.71 11.06
N PRO A 151 17.38 3.58 10.82
CA PRO A 151 18.57 3.59 9.98
C PRO A 151 18.31 4.19 8.59
N LEU A 152 19.31 4.87 8.03
CA LEU A 152 19.20 5.41 6.68
C LEU A 152 19.28 4.27 5.67
N GLY A 153 18.40 4.25 4.69
CA GLY A 153 18.33 3.15 3.73
C GLY A 153 17.10 3.19 2.84
N ALA A 154 17.00 2.19 1.97
CA ALA A 154 15.78 1.89 1.23
C ALA A 154 15.01 0.80 1.97
N TYR A 155 13.71 0.98 2.03
CA TYR A 155 12.75 0.10 2.69
C TYR A 155 11.58 -0.11 1.75
N THR A 156 10.93 -1.26 1.84
CA THR A 156 9.76 -1.57 1.01
C THR A 156 8.56 -1.75 1.95
N ILE A 157 7.44 -1.12 1.61
CA ILE A 157 6.16 -1.32 2.28
C ILE A 157 5.33 -2.20 1.34
N ASP A 158 4.96 -3.38 1.84
CA ASP A 158 4.36 -4.42 1.00
C ASP A 158 2.84 -4.39 1.10
N LEU A 159 2.17 -4.63 -0.02
CA LEU A 159 0.73 -4.89 -0.07
C LEU A 159 0.50 -6.36 -0.38
N ASP A 160 0.07 -7.10 0.64
CA ASP A 160 -0.06 -8.54 0.57
C ASP A 160 -1.50 -9.03 0.77
N ASN A 161 -1.70 -10.34 0.56
CA ASN A 161 -2.97 -11.03 0.80
C ASN A 161 -4.19 -10.30 0.20
N THR A 162 -4.03 -9.85 -1.05
CA THR A 162 -5.02 -9.02 -1.72
C THR A 162 -6.20 -9.85 -2.23
N PHE A 163 -7.41 -9.31 -2.08
CA PHE A 163 -8.63 -9.87 -2.65
C PHE A 163 -9.54 -8.76 -3.17
N ALA A 164 -10.19 -8.99 -4.30
CA ALA A 164 -11.28 -8.15 -4.77
C ALA A 164 -12.54 -8.99 -4.96
N TYR A 165 -13.70 -8.41 -4.68
CA TYR A 165 -14.98 -9.10 -4.73
C TYR A 165 -15.98 -8.35 -5.60
N GLY A 166 -16.74 -9.08 -6.41
CA GLY A 166 -17.91 -8.55 -7.11
C GLY A 166 -19.16 -8.52 -6.24
N LEU A 167 -20.24 -7.92 -6.75
CA LEU A 167 -21.52 -7.77 -6.03
C LEU A 167 -22.14 -9.08 -5.52
N THR A 168 -21.87 -10.20 -6.17
CA THR A 168 -22.42 -11.52 -5.78
C THR A 168 -21.49 -12.29 -4.82
N GLY A 169 -20.42 -11.66 -4.34
CA GLY A 169 -19.39 -12.29 -3.50
C GLY A 169 -18.39 -13.16 -4.28
N GLY A 170 -18.43 -13.13 -5.62
CA GLY A 170 -17.42 -13.78 -6.44
C GLY A 170 -16.09 -13.06 -6.30
N GLN A 171 -15.02 -13.81 -6.02
CA GLN A 171 -13.68 -13.27 -5.89
C GLN A 171 -13.02 -13.12 -7.28
N PHE A 172 -12.34 -12.01 -7.50
CA PHE A 172 -11.48 -11.76 -8.66
C PHE A 172 -10.02 -12.13 -8.34
N GLU A 173 -9.23 -12.38 -9.39
CA GLU A 173 -7.78 -12.40 -9.24
C GLU A 173 -7.31 -10.98 -8.89
N SER A 174 -6.39 -10.88 -7.92
CA SER A 174 -5.84 -9.59 -7.52
C SER A 174 -4.40 -9.67 -7.08
N THR A 175 -3.72 -8.55 -7.21
CA THR A 175 -2.31 -8.36 -6.87
C THR A 175 -2.11 -7.03 -6.14
N GLY A 176 -1.13 -7.00 -5.24
CA GLY A 176 -0.66 -5.78 -4.59
C GLY A 176 0.66 -5.33 -5.21
N ASN A 177 0.84 -4.02 -5.32
CA ASN A 177 2.11 -3.41 -5.70
C ASN A 177 2.65 -2.61 -4.53
N ASP A 178 3.90 -2.94 -4.19
CA ASP A 178 4.62 -2.40 -3.06
C ASP A 178 5.12 -0.97 -3.33
N LEU A 179 5.60 -0.31 -2.29
CA LEU A 179 6.23 1.01 -2.39
C LEU A 179 7.63 1.01 -1.80
N ASP A 180 8.60 1.52 -2.56
CA ASP A 180 9.97 1.72 -2.11
C ASP A 180 10.15 3.10 -1.46
N LEU A 181 10.44 3.11 -0.16
CA LEU A 181 10.65 4.31 0.64
C LEU A 181 12.12 4.48 1.05
N ALA A 182 12.71 5.60 0.65
CA ALA A 182 14.05 5.98 1.10
C ALA A 182 13.99 6.81 2.40
N VAL A 183 14.58 6.31 3.49
CA VAL A 183 14.76 7.07 4.73
C VAL A 183 16.04 7.90 4.63
N THR A 184 15.87 9.22 4.74
CA THR A 184 16.94 10.22 4.59
C THR A 184 17.21 10.92 5.92
N PRO A 185 18.42 11.46 6.13
CA PRO A 185 18.75 12.11 7.40
C PRO A 185 17.88 13.35 7.64
N GLU A 186 17.61 13.64 8.91
CA GLU A 186 17.04 14.93 9.31
C GLU A 186 17.87 16.07 8.68
N PRO A 187 17.23 17.15 8.21
CA PRO A 187 17.94 18.28 7.64
C PRO A 187 18.77 18.87 8.78
N ALA A 188 20.08 18.63 8.75
CA ALA A 188 21.00 19.24 9.70
C ALA A 188 20.78 20.75 9.62
N SER A 189 20.13 21.31 10.64
CA SER A 189 19.76 22.71 10.71
C SER A 189 20.95 23.52 10.20
N ALA A 190 20.79 24.26 9.10
CA ALA A 190 21.89 24.99 8.45
C ALA A 190 22.68 25.90 9.41
N LEU A 191 22.08 26.21 10.58
CA LEU A 191 22.68 26.80 11.77
C LEU A 191 23.88 26.04 12.36
N LEU A 192 23.91 24.70 12.39
CA LEU A 192 25.05 23.91 12.87
C LEU A 192 26.25 23.97 11.91
N LEU A 193 25.98 23.99 10.60
CA LEU A 193 27.01 24.23 9.58
C LEU A 193 27.56 25.66 9.66
N LEU A 194 26.70 26.68 9.87
CA LEU A 194 27.12 28.06 10.11
C LEU A 194 27.90 28.23 11.43
N ALA A 195 27.51 27.52 12.50
CA ALA A 195 28.26 27.51 13.76
C ALA A 195 29.65 26.87 13.59
N GLY A 196 29.75 25.79 12.81
CA GLY A 196 31.02 25.14 12.45
C GLY A 196 31.98 26.08 11.71
N PHE A 197 31.51 26.79 10.68
CA PHE A 197 32.32 27.78 9.96
C PHE A 197 32.61 29.03 10.81
N GLY A 198 31.67 29.49 11.64
CA GLY A 198 31.83 30.64 12.53
C GLY A 198 32.90 30.42 13.61
N ILE A 199 32.92 29.24 14.24
CA ILE A 199 33.91 28.88 15.27
C ILE A 199 35.32 28.75 14.67
N VAL A 200 35.44 28.19 13.47
CA VAL A 200 36.73 28.09 12.76
C VAL A 200 37.23 29.47 12.31
N GLY A 201 36.33 30.35 11.87
CA GLY A 201 36.65 31.73 11.50
C GLY A 201 37.14 32.59 12.68
N ILE A 202 36.54 32.42 13.87
CA ILE A 202 36.92 33.15 15.09
C ILE A 202 38.27 32.66 15.64
N ARG A 203 38.53 31.34 15.64
CA ARG A 203 39.84 30.81 16.08
C ARG A 203 41.01 31.24 15.21
N ARG A 204 40.80 31.45 13.90
CA ARG A 204 41.85 31.96 12.99
C ARG A 204 42.20 33.42 13.26
N ARG A 205 41.24 34.27 13.69
CA ARG A 205 41.50 35.67 14.01
C ARG A 205 42.19 35.90 15.36
N MET A 206 42.11 34.95 16.29
CA MET A 206 42.77 35.06 17.60
C MET A 206 44.23 34.58 17.64
N LYS A 207 44.76 34.08 16.51
CA LYS A 207 46.16 33.63 16.37
C LYS A 207 46.98 34.49 15.38
N ALA A 208 46.46 35.64 14.97
CA ALA A 208 47.16 36.63 14.14
C ALA A 208 47.58 37.83 14.99
#